data_AF-A0A8J7Y8E4-F1
#
_entry.id   AF-A0A8J7Y8E4-F1
#
_cell.length_a   1.000
_cell.length_b   1.000
_cell.length_c   1.000
_cell.angle_alpha   90.00
_cell.angle_beta   90.00
_cell.angle_gamma   90.00
#
_symmetry.space_group_name_H-M   'P 1'
#
loop_
_entity.id
_entity.type
_entity.pdbx_description
1 polymer ?
#
loop_
_entity_poly.entity_id
_entity_poly.type
_entity_poly.pdbx_seq_one_letter_code
_entity_poly.pdbx_strand_id
1 'polypeptide(L)'
;MANPTDVYPNDATNGERRLETGDGEAALREVLDRHGEALAAAVERTDEAEDALETAILMLATADEDEIAHLTASSANLLEAADGISTRETAELAADVGANASELADALDTVVALQRTGDLDDLVAIATAFSDSLSAEEISDLATVLEEGGGEMIETLEMLLELQRENHLEELVELATTLSTLEIDADTAAGLNAMLSALGEAQRDSESVGPLGLLSRLRSRDARAGLGFVVELLTALGSRIRRR
;
A
#
# COMPACT_ATOMS: atom_id res chain seq x y z
N MET A 1 11.65 -32.73 50.62
CA MET A 1 10.23 -32.86 50.24
C MET A 1 9.58 -31.51 50.43
N ALA A 2 9.29 -30.81 49.33
CA ALA A 2 8.57 -29.55 49.30
C ALA A 2 7.13 -29.84 48.86
N ASN A 3 6.16 -29.20 49.50
CA ASN A 3 4.74 -29.35 49.18
C ASN A 3 4.45 -28.66 47.82
N PRO A 4 3.69 -29.27 46.90
CA PRO A 4 3.36 -28.63 45.63
C PRO A 4 2.24 -27.60 45.86
N THR A 5 2.50 -26.36 45.46
CA THR A 5 1.48 -25.30 45.41
C THR A 5 0.81 -25.40 44.05
N ASP A 6 -0.44 -25.88 44.03
CA ASP A 6 -1.27 -25.97 42.83
C ASP A 6 -2.01 -24.64 42.64
N VAL A 7 -1.26 -23.58 42.31
CA VAL A 7 -1.83 -22.28 41.97
C VAL A 7 -1.30 -21.90 40.60
N TYR A 8 -2.10 -22.21 39.58
CA TYR A 8 -1.92 -21.68 38.24
C TYR A 8 -2.21 -20.17 38.24
N PRO A 9 -1.33 -19.33 37.66
CA PRO A 9 -1.66 -17.93 37.42
C PRO A 9 -2.80 -17.84 36.40
N ASN A 10 -3.88 -17.17 36.77
CA ASN A 10 -5.08 -16.98 35.93
C ASN A 10 -4.84 -16.11 34.68
N ASP A 11 -3.60 -15.67 34.43
CA ASP A 11 -3.26 -14.79 33.31
C ASP A 11 -3.12 -15.53 31.96
N ALA A 12 -3.28 -16.86 31.94
CA ALA A 12 -3.12 -17.69 30.74
C ALA A 12 -4.45 -18.10 30.05
N THR A 13 -5.60 -17.60 30.50
CA THR A 13 -6.88 -17.82 29.83
C THR A 13 -7.47 -16.49 29.40
N ASN A 14 -7.68 -16.30 28.10
CA ASN A 14 -8.52 -15.24 27.51
C ASN A 14 -10.01 -15.40 27.91
N GLY A 15 -10.31 -15.78 29.15
CA GLY A 15 -11.64 -16.07 29.65
C GLY A 15 -12.31 -14.91 30.37
N GLU A 16 -11.58 -13.86 30.75
CA GLU A 16 -12.12 -12.78 31.59
C GLU A 16 -11.93 -11.36 31.03
N ARG A 17 -11.75 -11.21 29.71
CA ARG A 17 -12.33 -10.02 29.06
C ARG A 17 -13.80 -10.31 28.83
N ARG A 18 -14.58 -10.24 29.92
CA ARG A 18 -15.97 -9.80 29.79
C ARG A 18 -15.85 -8.35 29.31
N LEU A 19 -15.75 -8.19 27.98
CA LEU A 19 -16.09 -6.93 27.33
C LEU A 19 -17.37 -6.49 28.01
N GLU A 20 -17.40 -5.27 28.55
CA GLU A 20 -18.63 -4.68 29.06
C GLU A 20 -19.57 -4.49 27.86
N THR A 21 -20.17 -5.60 27.42
CA THR A 21 -21.12 -5.66 26.32
C THR A 21 -22.41 -4.96 26.71
N GLY A 22 -22.58 -4.54 27.97
CA GLY A 22 -23.77 -3.84 28.44
C GLY A 22 -24.06 -2.55 27.67
N ASP A 23 -23.02 -1.78 27.31
CA ASP A 23 -23.21 -0.50 26.61
C ASP A 23 -23.46 -0.72 25.10
N GLY A 24 -22.72 -1.65 24.48
CA GLY A 24 -22.92 -2.02 23.08
C GLY A 24 -24.23 -2.76 22.83
N GLU A 25 -24.65 -3.63 23.74
CA GLU A 25 -25.91 -4.38 23.66
C GLU A 25 -27.11 -3.49 24.04
N ALA A 26 -26.92 -2.49 24.92
CA ALA A 26 -27.93 -1.44 25.16
C ALA A 26 -28.08 -0.53 23.94
N ALA A 27 -26.97 -0.06 23.34
CA ALA A 27 -26.98 0.72 22.11
C ALA A 27 -27.57 -0.05 20.92
N LEU A 28 -27.23 -1.33 20.78
CA LEU A 28 -27.80 -2.20 19.75
C LEU A 28 -29.29 -2.45 20.00
N ARG A 29 -29.72 -2.68 21.25
CA ARG A 29 -31.15 -2.76 21.59
C ARG A 29 -31.88 -1.45 21.32
N GLU A 30 -31.27 -0.30 21.60
CA GLU A 30 -31.87 1.00 21.31
C GLU A 30 -32.03 1.23 19.80
N VAL A 31 -31.04 0.83 19.00
CA VAL A 31 -31.10 0.88 17.54
C VAL A 31 -32.14 -0.12 16.99
N LEU A 32 -32.20 -1.33 17.54
CA LEU A 32 -33.20 -2.35 17.17
C LEU A 32 -34.61 -1.98 17.63
N ASP A 33 -34.79 -1.31 18.76
CA ASP A 33 -36.11 -0.81 19.18
C ASP A 33 -36.56 0.35 18.28
N ARG A 34 -35.62 1.16 17.78
CA ARG A 34 -35.90 2.30 16.90
C ARG A 34 -36.11 1.90 15.44
N HIS A 35 -35.35 0.92 14.95
CA HIS A 35 -35.26 0.57 13.54
C HIS A 35 -35.50 -0.91 13.26
N GLY A 36 -35.75 -1.74 14.28
CA GLY A 36 -35.88 -3.19 14.15
C GLY A 36 -37.08 -3.61 13.31
N GLU A 37 -38.20 -2.87 13.34
CA GLU A 37 -39.31 -3.13 12.43
C GLU A 37 -38.93 -2.87 10.97
N ALA A 38 -38.14 -1.82 10.70
CA ALA A 38 -37.66 -1.52 9.35
C ALA A 38 -36.61 -2.52 8.86
N LEU A 39 -35.72 -2.97 9.75
CA LEU A 39 -34.73 -4.02 9.47
C LEU A 39 -35.40 -5.38 9.27
N ALA A 40 -36.39 -5.73 10.11
CA ALA A 40 -37.16 -6.96 9.95
C ALA A 40 -37.93 -6.95 8.63
N ALA A 41 -38.60 -5.84 8.30
CA ALA A 41 -39.29 -5.69 7.01
C ALA A 41 -38.32 -5.73 5.82
N ALA A 42 -37.09 -5.22 5.98
CA ALA A 42 -36.07 -5.29 4.93
C ALA A 42 -35.55 -6.72 4.73
N VAL A 43 -35.24 -7.43 5.82
CA VAL A 43 -34.81 -8.83 5.78
C VAL A 43 -35.91 -9.73 5.24
N GLU A 44 -37.14 -9.58 5.73
CA GLU A 44 -38.29 -10.35 5.24
C GLU A 44 -38.54 -10.09 3.73
N ARG A 45 -38.36 -8.84 3.28
CA ARG A 45 -38.42 -8.51 1.86
C ARG A 45 -37.25 -9.09 1.04
N THR A 46 -36.08 -9.27 1.65
CA THR A 46 -34.93 -9.91 1.00
C THR A 46 -35.13 -11.42 0.90
N ASP A 47 -35.62 -12.08 1.95
CA ASP A 47 -35.94 -13.50 1.94
C ASP A 47 -37.07 -13.79 0.94
N GLU A 48 -38.12 -12.97 0.91
CA GLU A 48 -39.18 -13.05 -0.10
C GLU A 48 -38.64 -12.83 -1.53
N ALA A 49 -37.62 -11.98 -1.70
CA ALA A 49 -36.99 -11.75 -3.00
C ALA A 49 -36.10 -12.92 -3.41
N GLU A 50 -35.40 -13.57 -2.47
CA GLU A 50 -34.64 -14.79 -2.71
C GLU A 50 -35.58 -15.93 -3.15
N ASP A 51 -36.67 -16.16 -2.41
CA ASP A 51 -37.69 -17.15 -2.76
C ASP A 51 -38.33 -16.86 -4.13
N ALA A 52 -38.57 -15.59 -4.44
CA ALA A 52 -39.08 -15.16 -5.75
C ALA A 52 -38.06 -15.39 -6.88
N LEU A 53 -36.77 -15.16 -6.63
CA LEU A 53 -35.69 -15.41 -7.58
C LEU A 53 -35.48 -16.90 -7.82
N GLU A 54 -35.49 -17.72 -6.76
CA GLU A 54 -35.43 -19.18 -6.88
C GLU A 54 -36.62 -19.69 -7.70
N THR A 55 -37.83 -19.23 -7.39
CA THR A 55 -39.04 -19.57 -8.15
C THR A 55 -38.95 -19.12 -9.61
N ALA A 56 -38.41 -17.93 -9.87
CA ALA A 56 -38.23 -17.41 -11.22
C ALA A 56 -37.21 -18.24 -12.01
N ILE A 57 -36.10 -18.64 -11.39
CA ILE A 57 -35.07 -19.50 -12.01
C ILE A 57 -35.65 -20.88 -12.32
N LEU A 58 -36.42 -21.46 -11.40
CA LEU A 58 -37.11 -22.74 -11.62
C LEU A 58 -38.13 -22.65 -12.76
N MET A 59 -38.91 -21.55 -12.82
CA MET A 59 -39.82 -21.33 -13.94
C MET A 59 -39.07 -21.16 -15.26
N LEU A 60 -37.98 -20.38 -15.30
CA LEU A 60 -37.17 -20.20 -16.51
C LEU A 60 -36.52 -21.49 -16.99
N ALA A 61 -36.11 -22.36 -16.06
CA ALA A 61 -35.51 -23.65 -16.37
C ALA A 61 -36.52 -24.65 -16.96
N THR A 62 -37.81 -24.47 -16.68
CA THR A 62 -38.89 -25.33 -17.20
C THR A 62 -39.68 -24.71 -18.36
N ALA A 63 -39.46 -23.43 -18.66
CA ALA A 63 -40.21 -22.69 -19.66
C ALA A 63 -39.84 -23.11 -21.09
N ASP A 64 -40.85 -23.23 -21.95
CA ASP A 64 -40.66 -23.43 -23.39
C ASP A 64 -40.29 -22.09 -24.08
N GLU A 65 -39.70 -22.15 -25.28
CA GLU A 65 -39.24 -20.96 -26.05
C GLU A 65 -40.34 -19.89 -26.25
N ASP A 66 -41.60 -20.31 -26.40
CA ASP A 66 -42.76 -19.41 -26.55
C ASP A 66 -43.10 -18.66 -25.24
N GLU A 67 -42.88 -19.29 -24.07
CA GLU A 67 -43.09 -18.67 -22.75
C GLU A 67 -41.96 -17.68 -22.41
N ILE A 68 -40.72 -17.98 -22.81
CA ILE A 68 -39.58 -17.05 -22.69
C ILE A 68 -39.83 -15.78 -23.52
N ALA A 69 -40.41 -15.91 -24.72
CA ALA A 69 -40.78 -14.78 -25.56
C ALA A 69 -41.88 -13.91 -24.92
N HIS A 70 -42.84 -14.52 -24.21
CA HIS A 70 -43.89 -13.80 -23.49
C HIS A 70 -43.38 -13.05 -22.25
N LEU A 71 -42.46 -13.67 -21.49
CA LEU A 71 -41.76 -13.02 -20.38
C LEU A 71 -40.97 -11.79 -20.86
N THR A 72 -40.24 -11.91 -21.97
CA THR A 72 -39.50 -10.80 -22.57
C THR A 72 -40.41 -9.63 -22.97
N ALA A 73 -41.59 -9.92 -23.54
CA ALA A 73 -42.59 -8.90 -23.86
C ALA A 73 -43.18 -8.23 -22.60
N SER A 74 -43.34 -8.99 -21.50
CA SER A 74 -43.79 -8.43 -20.21
C SER A 74 -42.71 -7.61 -19.51
N SER A 75 -41.43 -8.00 -19.60
CA SER A 75 -40.29 -7.23 -19.08
C SER A 75 -40.13 -5.90 -19.80
N ALA A 76 -40.37 -5.85 -21.12
CA ALA A 76 -40.38 -4.60 -21.88
C ALA A 76 -41.50 -3.64 -21.41
N ASN A 77 -42.69 -4.18 -21.11
CA ASN A 77 -43.80 -3.39 -20.54
C ASN A 77 -43.54 -2.95 -19.08
N LEU A 78 -42.77 -3.74 -18.30
CA LEU A 78 -42.34 -3.39 -16.95
C LEU A 78 -41.25 -2.30 -16.96
N LEU A 79 -40.34 -2.33 -17.94
CA LEU A 79 -39.33 -1.30 -18.17
C LEU A 79 -39.99 0.03 -18.56
N GLU A 80 -41.06 -0.02 -19.36
CA GLU A 80 -41.88 1.14 -19.71
C GLU A 80 -42.74 1.66 -18.53
N ALA A 81 -43.08 0.80 -17.57
CA ALA A 81 -43.75 1.19 -16.33
C ALA A 81 -42.77 1.66 -15.22
N ALA A 82 -41.48 1.32 -15.31
CA ALA A 82 -40.44 1.63 -14.32
C ALA A 82 -39.86 3.04 -14.42
N ASP A 83 -40.40 3.89 -15.30
CA ASP A 83 -40.04 5.31 -15.46
C ASP A 83 -40.29 6.14 -14.16
N GLY A 84 -40.97 5.56 -13.16
CA GLY A 84 -41.26 6.16 -11.86
C GLY A 84 -40.33 5.80 -10.69
N ILE A 85 -39.39 4.84 -10.87
CA ILE A 85 -38.45 4.42 -9.80
C ILE A 85 -37.07 5.10 -9.92
N SER A 86 -36.75 5.75 -11.05
CA SER A 86 -35.50 6.49 -11.17
C SER A 86 -35.58 7.81 -10.39
N THR A 87 -35.23 7.78 -9.11
CA THR A 87 -34.82 9.01 -8.44
C THR A 87 -33.66 9.62 -9.22
N ARG A 88 -33.59 10.95 -9.27
CA ARG A 88 -32.55 11.68 -10.00
C ARG A 88 -31.15 11.23 -9.59
N GLU A 89 -30.97 10.92 -8.31
CA GLU A 89 -29.72 10.39 -7.74
C GLU A 89 -29.38 8.99 -8.28
N THR A 90 -30.35 8.10 -8.50
CA THR A 90 -30.11 6.80 -9.12
C THR A 90 -29.78 6.92 -10.61
N ALA A 91 -30.39 7.90 -11.31
CA ALA A 91 -30.05 8.19 -12.71
C ALA A 91 -28.64 8.79 -12.85
N GLU A 92 -28.25 9.65 -11.90
CA GLU A 92 -26.91 10.25 -11.84
C GLU A 92 -25.85 9.20 -11.49
N LEU A 93 -26.10 8.35 -10.49
CA LEU A 93 -25.22 7.22 -10.16
C LEU A 93 -25.11 6.22 -11.33
N ALA A 94 -26.21 5.90 -12.02
CA ALA A 94 -26.16 5.02 -13.19
C ALA A 94 -25.39 5.65 -14.36
N ALA A 95 -25.47 6.97 -14.53
CA ALA A 95 -24.67 7.69 -15.50
C ALA A 95 -23.18 7.67 -15.13
N ASP A 96 -22.84 7.87 -13.86
CA ASP A 96 -21.46 7.82 -13.36
C ASP A 96 -20.88 6.39 -13.45
N VAL A 97 -21.62 5.37 -13.01
CA VAL A 97 -21.23 3.96 -13.14
C VAL A 97 -21.09 3.57 -14.61
N GLY A 98 -21.99 4.03 -15.47
CA GLY A 98 -21.93 3.81 -16.91
C GLY A 98 -20.72 4.49 -17.57
N ALA A 99 -20.41 5.72 -17.16
CA ALA A 99 -19.24 6.47 -17.64
C ALA A 99 -17.93 5.80 -17.24
N ASN A 100 -17.89 5.14 -16.07
CA ASN A 100 -16.71 4.42 -15.55
C ASN A 100 -16.77 2.91 -15.80
N ALA A 101 -17.71 2.41 -16.62
CA ALA A 101 -17.95 0.97 -16.76
C ALA A 101 -16.75 0.23 -17.36
N SER A 102 -15.99 0.88 -18.23
CA SER A 102 -14.77 0.32 -18.82
C SER A 102 -13.66 0.21 -17.77
N GLU A 103 -13.39 1.29 -17.02
CA GLU A 103 -12.38 1.27 -15.97
C GLU A 103 -12.73 0.26 -14.86
N LEU A 104 -14.02 0.16 -14.47
CA LEU A 104 -14.47 -0.85 -13.52
C LEU A 104 -14.27 -2.27 -14.04
N ALA A 105 -14.55 -2.52 -15.32
CA ALA A 105 -14.35 -3.84 -15.92
C ALA A 105 -12.87 -4.23 -15.92
N ASP A 106 -11.97 -3.31 -16.27
CA ASP A 106 -10.52 -3.55 -16.25
C ASP A 106 -9.99 -3.77 -14.82
N ALA A 107 -10.50 -3.01 -13.84
CA ALA A 107 -10.19 -3.20 -12.43
C ALA A 107 -10.67 -4.58 -11.92
N LEU A 108 -11.89 -4.97 -12.29
CA LEU A 108 -12.45 -6.28 -11.92
C LEU A 108 -11.67 -7.43 -12.57
N ASP A 109 -11.25 -7.30 -13.83
CA ASP A 109 -10.42 -8.32 -14.49
C ASP A 109 -9.08 -8.48 -13.76
N THR A 110 -8.49 -7.38 -13.29
CA THR A 110 -7.28 -7.40 -12.45
C THR A 110 -7.52 -8.13 -11.13
N VAL A 111 -8.61 -7.84 -10.42
CA VAL A 111 -8.97 -8.54 -9.17
C VAL A 111 -9.21 -10.03 -9.41
N VAL A 112 -9.90 -10.39 -10.50
CA VAL A 112 -10.13 -11.79 -10.89
C VAL A 112 -8.82 -12.49 -11.25
N ALA A 113 -7.89 -11.80 -11.93
CA ALA A 113 -6.57 -12.33 -12.23
C ALA A 113 -5.78 -12.63 -10.94
N LEU A 114 -5.75 -11.67 -9.99
CA LEU A 114 -5.12 -11.84 -8.68
C LEU A 114 -5.76 -12.98 -7.86
N GLN A 115 -7.09 -13.11 -7.91
CA GLN A 115 -7.79 -14.20 -7.24
C GLN A 115 -7.44 -15.57 -7.85
N ARG A 116 -7.29 -15.64 -9.17
CA ARG A 116 -6.93 -16.88 -9.87
C ARG A 116 -5.50 -17.32 -9.60
N THR A 117 -4.57 -16.38 -9.44
CA THR A 117 -3.18 -16.68 -9.07
C THR A 117 -3.02 -16.98 -7.59
N GLY A 118 -4.00 -16.57 -6.76
CA GLY A 118 -3.96 -16.72 -5.30
C GLY A 118 -3.31 -15.54 -4.59
N ASP A 119 -2.92 -14.50 -5.32
CA ASP A 119 -2.18 -13.34 -4.80
C ASP A 119 -3.10 -12.29 -4.13
N LEU A 120 -4.42 -12.40 -4.32
CA LEU A 120 -5.38 -11.45 -3.75
C LEU A 120 -5.35 -11.45 -2.22
N ASP A 121 -5.21 -12.63 -1.61
CA ASP A 121 -5.14 -12.77 -0.15
C ASP A 121 -3.85 -12.13 0.40
N ASP A 122 -2.73 -12.29 -0.31
CA ASP A 122 -1.44 -11.68 0.05
C ASP A 122 -1.51 -10.15 -0.05
N LEU A 123 -2.14 -9.62 -1.10
CA LEU A 123 -2.35 -8.18 -1.26
C LEU A 123 -3.22 -7.61 -0.14
N VAL A 124 -4.30 -8.31 0.23
CA VAL A 124 -5.17 -7.90 1.35
C VAL A 124 -4.41 -7.92 2.67
N ALA A 125 -3.60 -8.96 2.92
CA ALA A 125 -2.77 -9.04 4.12
C ALA A 125 -1.79 -7.86 4.23
N ILE A 126 -1.13 -7.50 3.12
CA ILE A 126 -0.24 -6.34 3.05
C ILE A 126 -1.03 -5.05 3.30
N ALA A 127 -2.16 -4.85 2.61
CA ALA A 127 -2.98 -3.66 2.75
C ALA A 127 -3.50 -3.46 4.19
N THR A 128 -3.92 -4.54 4.86
CA THR A 128 -4.32 -4.48 6.28
C THR A 128 -3.13 -4.12 7.18
N ALA A 129 -1.95 -4.71 6.96
CA ALA A 129 -0.76 -4.37 7.75
C ALA A 129 -0.37 -2.89 7.62
N PHE A 130 -0.49 -2.30 6.41
CA PHE A 130 -0.27 -0.88 6.20
C PHE A 130 -1.38 -0.01 6.81
N SER A 131 -2.65 -0.39 6.64
CA SER A 131 -3.79 0.35 7.19
C SER A 131 -3.82 0.37 8.72
N ASP A 132 -3.31 -0.68 9.38
CA ASP A 132 -3.18 -0.72 10.83
C ASP A 132 -1.99 0.11 11.34
N SER A 133 -0.95 0.26 10.50
CA SER A 133 0.29 0.97 10.86
C SER A 133 0.25 2.47 10.54
N LEU A 134 -0.58 2.89 9.59
CA LEU A 134 -0.65 4.27 9.10
C LEU A 134 -1.97 4.92 9.51
N SER A 135 -1.91 6.18 9.92
CA SER A 135 -3.08 7.03 10.12
C SER A 135 -3.72 7.43 8.78
N ALA A 136 -4.97 7.87 8.82
CA ALA A 136 -5.69 8.34 7.63
C ALA A 136 -4.99 9.52 6.91
N GLU A 137 -4.27 10.36 7.66
CA GLU A 137 -3.48 11.46 7.11
C GLU A 137 -2.24 10.92 6.37
N GLU A 138 -1.51 9.98 6.99
CA GLU A 138 -0.34 9.34 6.37
C GLU A 138 -0.71 8.54 5.10
N ILE A 139 -1.89 7.93 5.06
CA ILE A 139 -2.40 7.25 3.85
C ILE A 139 -2.65 8.27 2.72
N SER A 140 -3.20 9.45 3.03
CA SER A 140 -3.44 10.50 2.03
C SER A 140 -2.12 11.08 1.50
N ASP A 141 -1.15 11.28 2.39
CA ASP A 141 0.19 11.75 2.01
C ASP A 141 0.89 10.71 1.12
N LEU A 142 0.81 9.43 1.48
CA LEU A 142 1.35 8.34 0.68
C LEU A 142 0.69 8.27 -0.71
N ALA A 143 -0.63 8.44 -0.79
CA ALA A 143 -1.35 8.48 -2.07
C ALA A 143 -0.85 9.63 -2.96
N THR A 144 -0.61 10.81 -2.37
CA THR A 144 -0.06 11.96 -3.10
C THR A 144 1.35 11.67 -3.61
N VAL A 145 2.20 11.07 -2.76
CA VAL A 145 3.56 10.67 -3.15
C VAL A 145 3.56 9.60 -4.24
N LEU A 146 2.62 8.65 -4.22
CA LEU A 146 2.47 7.67 -5.29
C LEU A 146 1.93 8.28 -6.58
N GLU A 147 1.04 9.27 -6.51
CA GLU A 147 0.55 9.96 -7.69
C GLU A 147 1.66 10.77 -8.37
N GLU A 148 2.47 11.48 -7.59
CA GLU A 148 3.56 12.31 -8.10
C GLU A 148 4.83 11.51 -8.46
N GLY A 149 5.11 10.43 -7.73
CA GLY A 149 6.38 9.68 -7.79
C GLY A 149 6.24 8.18 -8.05
N GLY A 150 5.05 7.68 -8.33
CA GLY A 150 4.80 6.24 -8.48
C GLY A 150 5.65 5.55 -9.55
N GLY A 151 5.95 6.25 -10.65
CA GLY A 151 6.83 5.72 -11.70
C GLY A 151 8.27 5.49 -11.22
N GLU A 152 8.84 6.45 -10.50
CA GLU A 152 10.20 6.33 -9.93
C GLU A 152 10.25 5.27 -8.82
N MET A 153 9.17 5.15 -8.04
CA MET A 153 9.03 4.08 -7.06
C MET A 153 9.01 2.70 -7.72
N ILE A 154 8.31 2.53 -8.84
CA ILE A 154 8.29 1.26 -9.60
C ILE A 154 9.69 0.93 -10.11
N GLU A 155 10.38 1.88 -10.73
CA GLU A 155 11.77 1.67 -11.20
C GLU A 155 12.70 1.27 -10.04
N THR A 156 12.53 1.89 -8.87
CA THR A 156 13.28 1.53 -7.67
C THR A 156 12.95 0.13 -7.17
N LEU A 157 11.67 -0.26 -7.15
CA LEU A 157 11.23 -1.59 -6.75
C LEU A 157 11.71 -2.67 -7.73
N GLU A 158 11.72 -2.39 -9.03
CA GLU A 158 12.29 -3.29 -10.05
C GLU A 158 13.78 -3.53 -9.80
N MET A 159 14.54 -2.46 -9.55
CA MET A 159 15.95 -2.56 -9.18
C MET A 159 16.15 -3.36 -7.88
N LEU A 160 15.30 -3.18 -6.87
CA LEU A 160 15.35 -3.96 -5.63
C LEU A 160 15.05 -5.45 -5.87
N LEU A 161 14.07 -5.76 -6.71
CA LEU A 161 13.75 -7.15 -7.08
C LEU A 161 14.90 -7.80 -7.87
N GLU A 162 15.57 -7.03 -8.73
CA GLU A 162 16.76 -7.49 -9.44
C GLU A 162 17.91 -7.77 -8.46
N LEU A 163 18.18 -6.86 -7.52
CA LEU A 163 19.16 -7.05 -6.46
C LEU A 163 18.82 -8.24 -5.54
N GLN A 164 17.54 -8.46 -5.24
CA GLN A 164 17.08 -9.62 -4.47
C GLN A 164 17.31 -10.92 -5.26
N ARG A 165 17.00 -10.93 -6.57
CA ARG A 165 17.24 -12.08 -7.44
C ARG A 165 18.72 -12.43 -7.53
N GLU A 166 19.59 -11.43 -7.49
CA GLU A 166 21.05 -11.59 -7.46
C GLU A 166 21.62 -11.84 -6.04
N ASN A 167 20.78 -11.90 -5.01
CA ASN A 167 21.16 -12.07 -3.59
C ASN A 167 22.04 -10.93 -3.01
N HIS A 168 22.07 -9.77 -3.65
CA HIS A 168 22.86 -8.61 -3.19
C HIS A 168 22.11 -7.69 -2.22
N LEU A 169 20.80 -7.90 -2.06
CA LEU A 169 19.98 -7.05 -1.18
C LEU A 169 20.41 -7.14 0.29
N GLU A 170 20.78 -8.32 0.77
CA GLU A 170 21.19 -8.52 2.17
C GLU A 170 22.51 -7.80 2.49
N GLU A 171 23.48 -7.84 1.57
CA GLU A 171 24.75 -7.11 1.69
C GLU A 171 24.54 -5.59 1.72
N LEU A 172 23.60 -5.08 0.90
CA LEU A 172 23.25 -3.67 0.89
C LEU A 172 22.52 -3.24 2.16
N VAL A 173 21.63 -4.07 2.70
CA VAL A 173 20.95 -3.81 3.97
C VAL A 173 21.93 -3.83 5.13
N GLU A 174 22.89 -4.75 5.14
CA GLU A 174 23.95 -4.78 6.16
C GLU A 174 24.84 -3.53 6.08
N LEU A 175 25.21 -3.11 4.87
CA LEU A 175 25.97 -1.88 4.64
C LEU A 175 25.17 -0.66 5.10
N ALA A 176 23.90 -0.55 4.71
CA ALA A 176 23.02 0.55 5.09
C ALA A 176 22.83 0.60 6.62
N THR A 177 22.65 -0.55 7.26
CA THR A 177 22.56 -0.65 8.72
C THR A 177 23.85 -0.18 9.38
N THR A 178 25.00 -0.65 8.89
CA THR A 178 26.31 -0.23 9.38
C THR A 178 26.49 1.29 9.21
N LEU A 179 26.11 1.85 8.07
CA LEU A 179 26.17 3.28 7.81
C LEU A 179 25.19 4.07 8.68
N SER A 180 24.00 3.54 8.94
CA SER A 180 23.00 4.15 9.82
C SER A 180 23.44 4.18 11.28
N THR A 181 24.20 3.17 11.73
CA THR A 181 24.79 3.19 13.08
C THR A 181 25.90 4.22 13.25
N LEU A 182 26.49 4.69 12.15
CA LEU A 182 27.43 5.80 12.20
C LEU A 182 26.62 7.10 12.32
N GLU A 183 26.92 7.92 13.33
CA GLU A 183 26.38 9.28 13.45
C GLU A 183 27.02 10.17 12.36
N ILE A 184 26.55 10.03 11.12
CA ILE A 184 26.96 10.84 9.99
C ILE A 184 26.08 12.09 9.99
N ASP A 185 26.68 13.24 10.29
CA ASP A 185 26.01 14.53 10.17
C ASP A 185 25.82 14.94 8.69
N ALA A 186 24.88 15.87 8.46
CA ALA A 186 24.54 16.34 7.12
C ALA A 186 25.73 16.94 6.36
N ASP A 187 26.65 17.60 7.07
CA ASP A 187 27.86 18.18 6.49
C ASP A 187 28.83 17.08 6.01
N THR A 188 28.96 16.00 6.79
CA THR A 188 29.77 14.83 6.43
C THR A 188 29.16 14.09 5.23
N ALA A 189 27.84 13.91 5.20
CA ALA A 189 27.15 13.29 4.07
C ALA A 189 27.34 14.11 2.77
N ALA A 190 27.17 15.43 2.83
CA ALA A 190 27.40 16.33 1.71
C ALA A 190 28.86 16.28 1.23
N GLY A 191 29.81 16.25 2.16
CA GLY A 191 31.24 16.12 1.85
C GLY A 191 31.61 14.82 1.14
N LEU A 192 31.05 13.68 1.59
CA LEU A 192 31.24 12.39 0.95
C LEU A 192 30.62 12.35 -0.45
N ASN A 193 29.41 12.87 -0.62
CA ASN A 193 28.75 12.93 -1.93
C ASN A 193 29.54 13.78 -2.94
N ALA A 194 30.05 14.93 -2.50
CA ALA A 194 30.92 15.78 -3.31
C ALA A 194 32.23 15.05 -3.70
N MET A 195 32.84 14.31 -2.77
CA MET A 195 34.05 13.53 -3.04
C MET A 195 33.79 12.40 -4.06
N LEU A 196 32.70 11.65 -3.89
CA LEU A 196 32.32 10.57 -4.82
C LEU A 196 31.99 11.10 -6.21
N SER A 197 31.30 12.25 -6.28
CA SER A 197 31.00 12.93 -7.54
C SER A 197 32.29 13.36 -8.26
N ALA A 198 33.22 14.00 -7.54
CA ALA A 198 34.52 14.40 -8.07
C ALA A 198 35.37 13.20 -8.52
N LEU A 199 35.28 12.06 -7.82
CA LEU A 199 35.94 10.81 -8.21
C LEU A 199 35.34 10.25 -9.51
N GLY A 200 34.02 10.28 -9.65
CA GLY A 200 33.31 9.86 -10.85
C GLY A 200 33.69 10.71 -12.07
N GLU A 201 33.74 12.03 -11.91
CA GLU A 201 34.21 12.97 -12.94
C GLU A 201 35.66 12.69 -13.31
N ALA A 202 36.54 12.55 -12.32
CA ALA A 202 37.95 12.26 -12.55
C ALA A 202 38.14 10.94 -13.32
N GLN A 203 37.38 9.89 -13.02
CA GLN A 203 37.47 8.60 -13.71
C GLN A 203 37.01 8.67 -15.18
N ARG A 204 36.02 9.51 -15.49
CA ARG A 204 35.50 9.68 -16.86
C ARG A 204 36.39 10.58 -17.72
N ASP A 205 36.90 11.66 -17.13
CA ASP A 205 37.57 12.74 -17.86
C ASP A 205 39.10 12.75 -17.68
N SER A 206 39.69 11.69 -17.11
CA SER A 206 41.15 11.64 -16.93
C SER A 206 41.88 11.50 -18.28
N GLU A 207 42.33 12.62 -18.83
CA GLU A 207 43.29 12.64 -19.92
C GLU A 207 44.73 12.53 -19.38
N SER A 208 45.58 11.80 -20.11
CA SER A 208 47.01 11.69 -19.79
C SER A 208 47.68 13.07 -19.90
N VAL A 209 48.09 13.63 -18.75
CA VAL A 209 48.71 14.96 -18.68
C VAL A 209 50.23 14.84 -18.75
N GLY A 210 50.86 15.62 -19.63
CA GLY A 210 52.32 15.74 -19.66
C GLY A 210 52.88 16.36 -18.37
N PRO A 211 54.20 16.22 -18.09
CA PRO A 211 54.83 16.65 -16.84
C PRO A 211 54.70 18.15 -16.56
N LEU A 212 54.67 18.99 -17.60
CA LEU A 212 54.42 20.44 -17.47
C LEU A 212 52.94 20.77 -17.18
N GLY A 213 52.01 19.99 -17.73
CA GLY A 213 50.58 20.16 -17.50
C GLY A 213 50.17 19.78 -16.07
N LEU A 214 50.84 18.77 -15.47
CA LEU A 214 50.65 18.41 -14.06
C LEU A 214 50.97 19.60 -13.13
N LEU A 215 52.11 20.26 -13.34
CA LEU A 215 52.52 21.43 -12.56
C LEU A 215 51.56 22.62 -12.72
N SER A 216 51.05 22.82 -13.94
CA SER A 216 50.06 23.85 -14.21
C SER A 216 48.73 23.56 -13.49
N ARG A 217 48.25 22.32 -13.54
CA ARG A 217 47.02 21.89 -12.84
C ARG A 217 47.15 21.99 -11.33
N LEU A 218 48.29 21.60 -10.75
CA LEU A 218 48.56 21.78 -9.30
C LEU A 218 48.52 23.24 -8.84
N ARG A 219 48.78 24.19 -9.75
CA ARG A 219 48.75 25.63 -9.45
C ARG A 219 47.36 26.26 -9.66
N SER A 220 46.38 25.50 -10.13
CA SER A 220 45.02 26.01 -10.34
C SER A 220 44.35 26.37 -9.00
N ARG A 221 43.36 27.25 -9.07
CA ARG A 221 42.61 27.68 -7.88
C ARG A 221 41.88 26.50 -7.24
N ASP A 222 41.31 25.64 -8.07
CA ASP A 222 40.52 24.48 -7.63
C ASP A 222 41.42 23.38 -7.06
N ALA A 223 42.59 23.13 -7.65
CA ALA A 223 43.57 22.20 -7.10
C ALA A 223 44.09 22.66 -5.73
N ARG A 224 44.30 23.97 -5.54
CA ARG A 224 44.68 24.52 -4.23
C ARG A 224 43.56 24.39 -3.20
N ALA A 225 42.31 24.59 -3.60
CA ALA A 225 41.16 24.39 -2.72
C ALA A 225 41.05 22.92 -2.28
N GLY A 226 41.15 21.98 -3.22
CA GLY A 226 41.14 20.55 -2.92
C GLY A 226 42.32 20.11 -2.03
N LEU A 227 43.53 20.61 -2.30
CA LEU A 227 44.70 20.35 -1.44
C LEU A 227 44.52 20.92 -0.03
N GLY A 228 43.90 22.10 0.10
CA GLY A 228 43.54 22.66 1.40
C GLY A 228 42.61 21.75 2.18
N PHE A 229 41.54 21.25 1.53
CA PHE A 229 40.61 20.29 2.14
C PHE A 229 41.32 19.00 2.59
N VAL A 230 42.19 18.41 1.75
CA VAL A 230 42.92 17.18 2.10
C VAL A 230 43.86 17.40 3.28
N VAL A 231 44.58 18.52 3.33
CA VAL A 231 45.47 18.85 4.46
C VAL A 231 44.67 19.01 5.76
N GLU A 232 43.52 19.67 5.71
CA GLU A 232 42.66 19.85 6.88
C GLU A 232 42.09 18.51 7.36
N LEU A 233 41.63 17.65 6.43
CA LEU A 233 41.17 16.30 6.72
C LEU A 233 42.26 15.45 7.39
N LEU A 234 43.48 15.46 6.85
CA LEU A 234 44.63 14.76 7.43
C LEU A 234 44.99 15.29 8.82
N THR A 235 44.90 16.60 9.02
CA THR A 235 45.16 17.25 10.31
C THR A 235 44.10 16.86 11.35
N ALA A 236 42.82 16.87 10.97
CA ALA A 236 41.72 16.44 11.81
C ALA A 236 41.83 14.94 12.17
N LEU A 237 42.14 14.09 11.19
CA LEU A 237 42.33 12.66 11.39
C LEU A 237 43.49 12.36 12.34
N GLY A 238 44.65 13.00 12.13
CA GLY A 238 45.81 12.86 13.01
C GLY A 238 45.53 13.33 14.44
N SER A 239 44.73 14.39 14.59
CA SER A 239 44.30 14.90 15.89
C SER A 239 43.34 13.94 16.61
N ARG A 240 42.43 13.29 15.87
CA ARG A 240 41.45 12.34 16.41
C ARG A 240 42.08 11.00 16.80
N ILE A 241 43.03 10.49 16.00
CA ILE A 241 43.79 9.27 16.31
C ILE A 241 44.67 9.46 17.55
N ARG A 242 45.31 10.63 17.72
CA ARG A 242 46.15 10.92 18.89
C ARG A 242 45.36 11.04 20.20
N ARG A 243 44.06 11.34 20.12
CA ARG A 243 43.18 11.50 21.29
C ARG A 243 42.47 10.20 21.69
N ARG A 244 42.55 9.14 20.89
CA ARG A 244 42.18 7.78 21.28
C ARG A 244 43.35 7.09 21.97
#